data_AF-A0A420EPP1-F1
#
_entry.id   AF-A0A420EPP1-F1
#
_cell.length_a   1.000
_cell.length_b   1.000
_cell.length_c   1.000
_cell.angle_alpha   90.00
_cell.angle_beta   90.00
_cell.angle_gamma   90.00
#
_symmetry.space_group_name_H-M   'P 1'
#
loop_
_entity.id
_entity.type
_entity.pdbx_description
1 polymer ?
#
loop_
_entity_poly.entity_id
_entity_poly.type
_entity_poly.pdbx_seq_one_letter_code
_entity_poly.pdbx_strand_id
1 'polypeptide(L)'
;MTDNNHAQSTDTGRTKASRSATESLPARGEPTTTLPAVIPHQDDRKDESPWQGFWAYQRDVWERGILFWDTLRQRADNMIAHERAGKPPLLDFEYEMILDARRFDEPANYALLRITRIDEACLEDCFDPSKPPVVVMDPRAGHGPGIGGFKRDSEIGIAMHQGHPIYFVSFFPEPCPGQTLRDVLHALRRFVEEVTRRHAVQAPILYGNCQAGWAAALLSADCEGLAGPTVLNGSPLSYWAGKSGVNPMRIAAGFVGGAWMTHFLADIDDGRLDGAWLIANFENLKPESVWDKYANLFTNVDTERERFLEFERWWNAWYFLSREEIVAIVENLFIGNKLEEGKLHICDGCAVNLRHIRNPLVIFASYGDNITPPQQALDWIPAVYHDTADLKAAGQRIVYLTNPHIGHLGIFVSAKVARFEHRAILESIDEISALPPGLYEMKIDNPSGDPDCHKPEYTVNFEERDVSDIEVDTPRQAFERVREMSEANEEIYSTFISPFVRSLSNPATASMLEWLHPMRTSRYLFSEEFNPWMRVIAALAPIVERGRKPLPPTDRFRTAERDASERIAKMIEQAREHRDATEERAFALVYGAAPGKAATV
;
A
#
# COMPACT_ATOMS: atom_id res chain seq x y z
N MET A 1 -17.73 11.87 65.53
CA MET A 1 -18.22 13.21 65.15
C MET A 1 -18.97 13.02 63.83
N THR A 2 -20.27 13.28 63.68
CA THR A 2 -21.06 14.50 64.00
C THR A 2 -20.60 15.67 63.12
N ASP A 3 -21.40 16.26 62.21
CA ASP A 3 -22.85 16.18 61.91
C ASP A 3 -23.10 16.31 60.38
N ASN A 4 -24.19 15.93 59.69
CA ASN A 4 -25.59 15.51 59.97
C ASN A 4 -26.67 16.55 59.55
N ASN A 5 -27.78 16.07 58.93
CA ASN A 5 -29.01 16.80 58.48
C ASN A 5 -28.83 17.84 57.34
N HIS A 6 -29.82 18.24 56.50
CA HIS A 6 -31.24 17.87 56.18
C HIS A 6 -31.61 18.66 54.86
N ALA A 7 -32.74 18.51 54.14
CA ALA A 7 -33.73 17.45 53.86
C ALA A 7 -34.78 17.99 52.83
N GLN A 8 -35.79 17.17 52.44
CA GLN A 8 -36.95 17.47 51.54
C GLN A 8 -36.62 17.58 50.03
N SER A 9 -37.28 16.93 49.05
CA SER A 9 -38.53 16.13 48.90
C SER A 9 -39.84 16.87 48.55
N THR A 10 -40.33 16.63 47.33
CA THR A 10 -41.77 16.45 46.99
C THR A 10 -41.90 15.46 45.81
N ASP A 11 -42.88 14.55 45.90
CA ASP A 11 -43.28 13.55 44.88
C ASP A 11 -44.76 13.76 44.51
N THR A 12 -45.17 13.50 43.25
CA THR A 12 -46.55 13.11 42.89
C THR A 12 -46.66 12.36 41.54
N GLY A 13 -46.88 11.03 41.59
CA GLY A 13 -47.70 10.22 40.64
C GLY A 13 -47.10 9.85 39.27
N ARG A 14 -47.19 8.62 38.72
CA ARG A 14 -48.27 7.60 38.57
C ARG A 14 -49.45 8.06 37.66
N THR A 15 -49.99 7.26 36.70
CA THR A 15 -49.90 5.79 36.45
C THR A 15 -50.08 5.40 34.95
N LYS A 16 -50.14 4.09 34.64
CA LYS A 16 -50.18 3.46 33.29
C LYS A 16 -51.59 3.22 32.70
N ALA A 17 -51.60 2.85 31.39
CA ALA A 17 -52.57 1.97 30.68
C ALA A 17 -53.94 2.54 30.26
N SER A 18 -54.74 1.95 29.34
CA SER A 18 -54.50 1.19 28.08
C SER A 18 -55.85 0.88 27.38
N ARG A 19 -55.84 0.39 26.13
CA ARG A 19 -56.96 -0.29 25.39
C ARG A 19 -58.19 0.50 24.87
N SER A 20 -58.16 0.73 23.55
CA SER A 20 -59.17 0.32 22.53
C SER A 20 -60.69 0.58 22.63
N ALA A 21 -61.24 1.08 21.51
CA ALA A 21 -62.39 0.54 20.73
C ALA A 21 -63.62 1.47 20.50
N THR A 22 -63.89 1.74 19.20
CA THR A 22 -65.18 1.91 18.49
C THR A 22 -66.38 2.66 19.11
N GLU A 23 -66.91 3.66 18.40
CA GLU A 23 -68.20 3.52 17.67
C GLU A 23 -68.40 4.60 16.57
N SER A 24 -69.57 4.65 15.92
CA SER A 24 -69.79 5.30 14.61
C SER A 24 -71.24 5.83 14.43
N LEU A 25 -71.68 6.52 13.37
CA LEU A 25 -71.06 6.86 12.06
C LEU A 25 -71.31 8.39 11.80
N PRO A 26 -72.02 8.98 10.80
CA PRO A 26 -72.50 8.58 9.45
C PRO A 26 -71.67 9.20 8.30
N ALA A 27 -72.10 9.05 7.04
CA ALA A 27 -71.40 9.49 5.82
C ALA A 27 -72.27 10.31 4.85
N ARG A 28 -71.64 11.00 3.88
CA ARG A 28 -72.30 11.53 2.66
C ARG A 28 -71.34 11.81 1.50
N GLY A 29 -71.60 11.18 0.35
CA GLY A 29 -71.28 11.69 -1.00
C GLY A 29 -69.84 11.59 -1.51
N GLU A 30 -69.59 10.62 -2.40
CA GLU A 30 -68.53 10.77 -3.41
C GLU A 30 -68.97 11.76 -4.51
N PRO A 31 -68.02 12.50 -5.08
CA PRO A 31 -68.00 12.73 -6.52
C PRO A 31 -66.64 12.36 -7.12
N THR A 32 -66.66 11.48 -8.12
CA THR A 32 -65.47 11.08 -8.89
C THR A 32 -64.80 12.32 -9.50
N THR A 33 -63.60 12.65 -9.04
CA THR A 33 -62.82 13.79 -9.54
C THR A 33 -61.52 13.29 -10.15
N THR A 34 -61.24 13.69 -11.38
CA THR A 34 -60.14 13.20 -12.19
C THR A 34 -58.77 13.53 -11.60
N LEU A 35 -57.81 12.58 -11.74
CA LEU A 35 -56.38 12.86 -11.57
C LEU A 35 -55.99 14.13 -12.37
N PRO A 36 -55.26 15.09 -11.76
CA PRO A 36 -54.65 16.17 -12.52
C PRO A 36 -53.72 15.57 -13.58
N ALA A 37 -53.83 16.03 -14.83
CA ALA A 37 -52.83 15.72 -15.82
C ALA A 37 -51.47 16.25 -15.32
N VAL A 38 -50.41 15.43 -15.46
CA VAL A 38 -49.04 15.87 -15.20
C VAL A 38 -48.71 16.93 -16.25
N ILE A 39 -48.85 18.19 -15.87
CA ILE A 39 -48.30 19.30 -16.64
C ILE A 39 -46.78 19.07 -16.62
N PRO A 40 -46.11 18.87 -17.77
CA PRO A 40 -44.67 18.85 -17.77
C PRO A 40 -44.20 20.22 -17.29
N HIS A 41 -43.43 20.25 -16.20
CA HIS A 41 -42.72 21.47 -15.84
C HIS A 41 -41.88 21.87 -17.05
N GLN A 42 -42.25 22.99 -17.69
CA GLN A 42 -41.38 23.59 -18.68
C GLN A 42 -40.11 23.97 -17.94
N ASP A 43 -39.05 23.27 -18.30
CA ASP A 43 -37.70 23.51 -17.84
C ASP A 43 -37.30 24.91 -18.32
N ASP A 44 -37.45 25.90 -17.44
CA ASP A 44 -37.26 27.33 -17.72
C ASP A 44 -35.76 27.70 -17.82
N ARG A 45 -34.98 26.77 -18.39
CA ARG A 45 -33.73 27.05 -19.09
C ARG A 45 -34.02 28.07 -20.18
N LYS A 46 -33.83 29.34 -19.82
CA LYS A 46 -33.30 30.33 -20.76
C LYS A 46 -32.11 29.66 -21.46
N ASP A 47 -32.19 29.52 -22.78
CA ASP A 47 -31.05 29.11 -23.58
C ASP A 47 -29.93 30.15 -23.38
N GLU A 48 -29.01 29.88 -22.46
CA GLU A 48 -27.77 30.63 -22.36
C GLU A 48 -27.10 30.56 -23.71
N SER A 49 -26.75 31.72 -24.27
CA SER A 49 -26.17 31.78 -25.60
C SER A 49 -24.98 30.82 -25.67
N PRO A 50 -24.80 30.02 -26.73
CA PRO A 50 -23.68 29.11 -26.82
C PRO A 50 -22.31 29.75 -26.55
N TRP A 51 -22.20 31.06 -26.79
CA TRP A 51 -21.06 31.92 -26.48
C TRP A 51 -20.95 32.33 -25.00
N GLN A 52 -22.07 32.54 -24.29
CA GLN A 52 -22.08 32.85 -22.86
C GLN A 52 -21.59 31.66 -22.04
N GLY A 53 -22.15 30.46 -22.29
CA GLY A 53 -21.66 29.23 -21.66
C GLY A 53 -20.20 28.94 -21.99
N PHE A 54 -19.76 29.22 -23.23
CA PHE A 54 -18.35 29.08 -23.62
C PHE A 54 -17.44 30.03 -22.82
N TRP A 55 -17.79 31.31 -22.69
CA TRP A 55 -16.99 32.25 -21.88
C TRP A 55 -17.03 31.94 -20.39
N ALA A 56 -18.14 31.39 -19.87
CA ALA A 56 -18.22 30.90 -18.50
C ALA A 56 -17.28 29.70 -18.28
N TYR A 57 -17.19 28.78 -19.24
CA TYR A 57 -16.26 27.64 -19.23
C TYR A 57 -14.80 28.07 -19.36
N GLN A 58 -14.46 28.96 -20.30
CA GLN A 58 -13.08 29.47 -20.43
C GLN A 58 -12.62 30.22 -19.16
N ARG A 59 -13.53 30.87 -18.44
CA ARG A 59 -13.26 31.45 -17.11
C ARG A 59 -13.04 30.36 -16.06
N ASP A 60 -13.93 29.37 -15.98
CA ASP A 60 -13.83 28.26 -15.02
C ASP A 60 -12.53 27.44 -15.21
N VAL A 61 -12.14 27.14 -16.46
CA VAL A 61 -10.86 26.50 -16.81
C VAL A 61 -9.66 27.32 -16.35
N TRP A 62 -9.71 28.65 -16.48
CA TRP A 62 -8.63 29.54 -16.01
C TRP A 62 -8.58 29.65 -14.48
N GLU A 63 -9.72 29.74 -13.82
CA GLU A 63 -9.84 29.70 -12.35
C GLU A 63 -9.27 28.37 -11.81
N ARG A 64 -9.72 27.23 -12.35
CA ARG A 64 -9.21 25.89 -11.96
C ARG A 64 -7.72 25.72 -12.30
N GLY A 65 -7.25 26.27 -13.41
CA GLY A 65 -5.84 26.25 -13.80
C GLY A 65 -4.93 26.92 -12.77
N ILE A 66 -5.31 28.08 -12.24
CA ILE A 66 -4.53 28.77 -11.20
C ILE A 66 -4.50 27.95 -9.91
N LEU A 67 -5.64 27.40 -9.47
CA LEU A 67 -5.73 26.58 -8.25
C LEU A 67 -4.97 25.24 -8.40
N PHE A 68 -4.96 24.66 -9.60
CA PHE A 68 -4.20 23.46 -9.93
C PHE A 68 -2.68 23.72 -9.87
N TRP A 69 -2.19 24.78 -10.53
CA TRP A 69 -0.77 25.14 -10.45
C TRP A 69 -0.34 25.52 -9.03
N ASP A 70 -1.20 26.20 -8.26
CA ASP A 70 -0.92 26.49 -6.85
C ASP A 70 -0.85 25.21 -6.01
N THR A 71 -1.71 24.22 -6.30
CA THR A 71 -1.65 22.90 -5.64
C THR A 71 -0.35 22.17 -5.99
N LEU A 72 0.12 22.21 -7.24
CA LEU A 72 1.41 21.60 -7.61
C LEU A 72 2.61 22.34 -7.00
N ARG A 73 2.49 23.66 -6.78
CA ARG A 73 3.46 24.48 -6.03
C ARG A 73 3.48 24.08 -4.55
N GLN A 74 2.33 24.08 -3.88
CA GLN A 74 2.20 23.64 -2.48
C GLN A 74 2.75 22.22 -2.30
N ARG A 75 2.52 21.30 -3.25
CA ARG A 75 3.11 19.96 -3.25
C ARG A 75 4.63 19.98 -3.26
N ALA A 76 5.25 20.84 -4.08
CA ALA A 76 6.70 20.99 -4.15
C ALA A 76 7.29 21.68 -2.90
N ASP A 77 6.64 22.72 -2.40
CA ASP A 77 7.05 23.44 -1.18
C ASP A 77 6.93 22.52 0.06
N ASN A 78 5.88 21.70 0.15
CA ASN A 78 5.69 20.68 1.20
C ASN A 78 6.77 19.60 1.15
N MET A 79 7.15 19.13 -0.05
CA MET A 79 8.23 18.17 -0.25
C MET A 79 9.56 18.74 0.25
N ILE A 80 9.93 19.95 -0.18
CA ILE A 80 11.16 20.65 0.25
C ILE A 80 11.16 20.88 1.78
N ALA A 81 10.01 21.22 2.37
CA ALA A 81 9.88 21.40 3.82
C ALA A 81 10.06 20.08 4.58
N HIS A 82 9.51 18.97 4.07
CA HIS A 82 9.68 17.64 4.63
C HIS A 82 11.14 17.16 4.55
N GLU A 83 11.82 17.43 3.44
CA GLU A 83 13.25 17.14 3.25
C GLU A 83 14.12 17.92 4.24
N ARG A 84 13.85 19.22 4.42
CA ARG A 84 14.51 20.08 5.42
C ARG A 84 14.26 19.67 6.86
N ALA A 85 13.13 19.03 7.15
CA ALA A 85 12.85 18.41 8.44
C ALA A 85 13.58 17.08 8.66
N GLY A 86 14.38 16.62 7.70
CA GLY A 86 15.08 15.32 7.74
C GLY A 86 14.21 14.13 7.32
N LYS A 87 13.10 14.38 6.60
CA LYS A 87 12.08 13.39 6.21
C LYS A 87 11.60 12.54 7.41
N PRO A 88 10.94 13.11 8.43
CA PRO A 88 10.43 12.34 9.57
C PRO A 88 9.32 11.35 9.15
N PRO A 89 9.13 10.21 9.84
CA PRO A 89 8.06 9.26 9.52
C PRO A 89 6.67 9.90 9.48
N LEU A 90 5.90 9.60 8.43
CA LEU A 90 4.60 10.20 8.17
C LEU A 90 3.48 9.42 8.88
N LEU A 91 3.51 9.41 10.21
CA LEU A 91 2.46 8.85 11.04
C LEU A 91 1.49 9.95 11.50
N ASP A 92 0.20 9.62 11.56
CA ASP A 92 -0.86 10.48 12.09
C ASP A 92 -0.94 10.43 13.64
N PHE A 93 -0.16 9.53 14.25
CA PHE A 93 -0.18 9.20 15.68
C PHE A 93 1.11 9.67 16.39
N GLU A 94 1.04 9.99 17.69
CA GLU A 94 2.26 10.23 18.47
C GLU A 94 2.99 8.91 18.75
N TYR A 95 4.32 8.98 18.80
CA TYR A 95 5.17 7.83 19.06
C TYR A 95 6.43 8.18 19.87
N GLU A 96 6.98 7.18 20.55
CA GLU A 96 8.35 7.22 21.10
C GLU A 96 9.26 6.23 20.36
N MET A 97 10.55 6.57 20.24
CA MET A 97 11.55 5.67 19.66
C MET A 97 12.13 4.75 20.73
N ILE A 98 11.91 3.45 20.56
CA ILE A 98 12.32 2.38 21.49
C ILE A 98 13.73 1.90 21.20
N LEU A 99 14.06 1.69 19.92
CA LEU A 99 15.37 1.25 19.44
C LEU A 99 15.75 2.02 18.17
N ASP A 100 17.03 2.36 18.04
CA ASP A 100 17.67 3.01 16.89
C ASP A 100 18.77 2.07 16.39
N ALA A 101 18.49 1.28 15.36
CA ALA A 101 19.38 0.20 14.92
C ALA A 101 20.70 0.71 14.30
N ARG A 102 20.79 2.01 14.00
CA ARG A 102 22.06 2.68 13.61
C ARG A 102 23.09 2.69 14.73
N ARG A 103 22.68 2.33 15.96
CA ARG A 103 23.51 2.24 17.17
C ARG A 103 23.77 0.80 17.62
N PHE A 104 23.41 -0.18 16.80
CA PHE A 104 23.76 -1.58 17.03
C PHE A 104 25.19 -1.86 16.51
N ASP A 105 25.78 -2.93 17.00
CA ASP A 105 27.13 -3.38 16.62
C ASP A 105 27.21 -3.75 15.12
N GLU A 106 26.10 -4.26 14.59
CA GLU A 106 25.81 -4.38 13.16
C GLU A 106 24.72 -3.33 12.82
N PRO A 107 25.08 -2.15 12.28
CA PRO A 107 24.17 -1.02 12.18
C PRO A 107 23.27 -1.10 10.96
N ALA A 108 21.96 -0.98 11.18
CA ALA A 108 20.96 -0.86 10.11
C ALA A 108 20.13 0.43 10.28
N ASN A 109 19.67 1.03 9.19
CA ASN A 109 18.94 2.29 9.21
C ASN A 109 17.46 2.19 9.62
N TYR A 110 17.15 1.27 10.52
CA TYR A 110 15.80 1.00 11.04
C TYR A 110 15.62 1.53 12.47
N ALA A 111 14.37 1.75 12.87
CA ALA A 111 13.99 2.13 14.22
C ALA A 111 12.68 1.45 14.65
N LEU A 112 12.61 1.02 15.90
CA LEU A 112 11.38 0.54 16.52
C LEU A 112 10.68 1.73 17.19
N LEU A 113 9.46 2.02 16.79
CA LEU A 113 8.61 3.03 17.41
C LEU A 113 7.50 2.34 18.22
N ARG A 114 7.10 2.92 19.37
CA ARG A 114 5.86 2.57 20.09
C ARG A 114 4.86 3.69 19.89
N ILE A 115 3.62 3.37 19.53
CA ILE A 115 2.54 4.35 19.43
C ILE A 115 2.03 4.70 20.85
N THR A 116 1.90 5.99 21.15
CA THR A 116 1.65 6.47 22.53
C THR A 116 0.39 7.32 22.67
N ARG A 117 0.01 8.12 21.66
CA ARG A 117 -1.23 8.93 21.69
C ARG A 117 -1.93 9.03 20.34
N ILE A 118 -3.22 9.29 20.42
CA ILE A 118 -4.05 9.83 19.35
C ILE A 118 -4.56 11.20 19.82
N ASP A 119 -4.11 12.28 19.17
CA ASP A 119 -4.38 13.64 19.58
C ASP A 119 -4.07 13.84 21.09
N GLU A 120 -5.00 14.42 21.87
CA GLU A 120 -4.84 14.61 23.32
C GLU A 120 -5.04 13.32 24.16
N ALA A 121 -5.44 12.19 23.54
CA ALA A 121 -5.74 10.96 24.27
C ALA A 121 -4.50 10.07 24.44
N CYS A 122 -4.08 9.85 25.68
CA CYS A 122 -3.05 8.88 26.04
C CYS A 122 -3.57 7.45 25.86
N LEU A 123 -2.85 6.63 25.09
CA LEU A 123 -3.28 5.26 24.77
C LEU A 123 -2.80 4.20 25.78
N GLU A 124 -1.91 4.56 26.72
CA GLU A 124 -1.37 3.60 27.70
C GLU A 124 -2.46 2.99 28.60
N ASP A 125 -3.53 3.75 28.89
CA ASP A 125 -4.71 3.28 29.64
C ASP A 125 -5.80 2.64 28.76
N CYS A 126 -5.61 2.63 27.42
CA CYS A 126 -6.63 2.18 26.46
C CYS A 126 -6.36 0.80 25.84
N PHE A 127 -5.16 0.24 26.03
CA PHE A 127 -4.80 -1.08 25.51
C PHE A 127 -5.14 -2.20 26.51
N ASP A 128 -5.52 -3.37 25.99
CA ASP A 128 -5.70 -4.60 26.76
C ASP A 128 -4.34 -5.33 26.88
N PRO A 129 -3.73 -5.40 28.08
CA PRO A 129 -2.44 -6.03 28.29
C PRO A 129 -2.48 -7.57 28.20
N SER A 130 -3.65 -8.18 27.99
CA SER A 130 -3.78 -9.61 27.70
C SER A 130 -3.71 -9.93 26.19
N LYS A 131 -3.94 -8.93 25.33
CA LYS A 131 -3.86 -9.08 23.87
C LYS A 131 -2.41 -9.09 23.36
N PRO A 132 -2.11 -9.81 22.27
CA PRO A 132 -0.78 -9.78 21.67
C PRO A 132 -0.50 -8.38 21.08
N PRO A 133 0.72 -7.84 21.22
CA PRO A 133 1.08 -6.59 20.58
C PRO A 133 1.13 -6.75 19.05
N VAL A 134 0.82 -5.68 18.32
CA VAL A 134 0.91 -5.65 16.85
C VAL A 134 2.15 -4.86 16.43
N VAL A 135 2.94 -5.43 15.52
CA VAL A 135 4.14 -4.81 14.94
C VAL A 135 3.88 -4.56 13.45
N VAL A 136 3.53 -3.31 13.11
CA VAL A 136 3.29 -2.89 11.72
C VAL A 136 4.63 -2.57 11.03
N MET A 137 4.82 -3.07 9.81
CA MET A 137 6.06 -3.00 9.06
C MET A 137 5.80 -2.50 7.64
N ASP A 138 6.35 -1.33 7.30
CA ASP A 138 6.11 -0.67 6.01
C ASP A 138 7.10 -1.07 4.91
N PRO A 139 6.68 -1.08 3.63
CA PRO A 139 7.54 -1.43 2.52
C PRO A 139 8.60 -0.37 2.27
N ARG A 140 9.87 -0.78 2.24
CA ARG A 140 11.01 0.06 1.83
C ARG A 140 11.11 0.21 0.29
N ALA A 141 9.97 0.24 -0.39
CA ALA A 141 9.84 0.19 -1.85
C ALA A 141 10.12 1.56 -2.53
N GLY A 142 11.14 2.28 -2.05
CA GLY A 142 11.57 3.60 -2.51
C GLY A 142 10.87 4.79 -1.86
N HIS A 143 9.72 4.59 -1.22
CA HIS A 143 9.05 5.57 -0.36
C HIS A 143 9.59 5.54 1.08
N GLY A 144 9.31 6.61 1.83
CA GLY A 144 9.48 6.65 3.29
C GLY A 144 8.40 5.88 4.07
N PRO A 145 8.64 5.66 5.37
CA PRO A 145 7.71 4.99 6.27
C PRO A 145 6.59 5.93 6.74
N GLY A 146 5.46 5.33 7.06
CA GLY A 146 4.27 5.96 7.61
C GLY A 146 2.97 5.40 7.02
N ILE A 147 3.01 4.61 5.95
CA ILE A 147 1.85 4.26 5.13
C ILE A 147 0.82 3.39 5.89
N GLY A 148 1.26 2.42 6.71
CA GLY A 148 0.39 1.66 7.62
C GLY A 148 -0.20 2.47 8.79
N GLY A 149 0.17 3.75 8.93
CA GLY A 149 -0.30 4.67 9.98
C GLY A 149 -0.55 6.11 9.51
N PHE A 150 -0.73 6.32 8.20
CA PHE A 150 -0.76 7.65 7.57
C PHE A 150 -2.06 8.42 7.82
N LYS A 151 -3.07 7.72 8.35
CA LYS A 151 -4.43 8.21 8.62
C LYS A 151 -4.99 7.52 9.88
N ARG A 152 -6.02 8.11 10.49
CA ARG A 152 -6.87 7.45 11.50
C ARG A 152 -7.38 6.07 11.05
N ASP A 153 -7.95 5.99 9.85
CA ASP A 153 -8.41 4.72 9.26
C ASP A 153 -7.24 3.98 8.57
N SER A 154 -6.39 3.36 9.38
CA SER A 154 -5.20 2.61 8.97
C SER A 154 -5.01 1.36 9.82
N GLU A 155 -4.04 0.50 9.47
CA GLU A 155 -3.74 -0.73 10.22
C GLU A 155 -3.40 -0.44 11.69
N ILE A 156 -2.61 0.62 11.95
CA ILE A 156 -2.36 1.12 13.31
C ILE A 156 -3.67 1.52 14.00
N GLY A 157 -4.51 2.34 13.34
CA GLY A 157 -5.77 2.81 13.93
C GLY A 157 -6.77 1.70 14.22
N ILE A 158 -6.81 0.65 13.39
CA ILE A 158 -7.69 -0.51 13.58
C ILE A 158 -7.16 -1.43 14.68
N ALA A 159 -5.85 -1.72 14.73
CA ALA A 159 -5.24 -2.43 15.86
C ALA A 159 -5.47 -1.69 17.19
N MET A 160 -5.47 -0.35 17.16
CA MET A 160 -5.68 0.52 18.30
C MET A 160 -7.13 0.47 18.77
N HIS A 161 -8.10 0.53 17.83
CA HIS A 161 -9.52 0.34 18.11
C HIS A 161 -9.82 -1.07 18.65
N GLN A 162 -9.03 -2.07 18.24
CA GLN A 162 -9.10 -3.42 18.81
C GLN A 162 -8.34 -3.57 20.15
N GLY A 163 -7.75 -2.50 20.68
CA GLY A 163 -7.10 -2.48 21.99
C GLY A 163 -5.74 -3.18 22.06
N HIS A 164 -5.07 -3.44 20.94
CA HIS A 164 -3.73 -4.04 20.94
C HIS A 164 -2.65 -2.98 21.23
N PRO A 165 -1.61 -3.28 22.04
CA PRO A 165 -0.42 -2.44 22.10
C PRO A 165 0.31 -2.42 20.74
N ILE A 166 0.62 -1.24 20.20
CA ILE A 166 1.17 -1.11 18.83
C ILE A 166 2.61 -0.63 18.81
N TYR A 167 3.37 -1.30 17.96
CA TYR A 167 4.69 -0.91 17.51
C TYR A 167 4.70 -0.72 16.00
N PHE A 168 5.59 0.15 15.53
CA PHE A 168 5.79 0.43 14.12
C PHE A 168 7.27 0.37 13.78
N VAL A 169 7.61 -0.37 12.74
CA VAL A 169 8.97 -0.50 12.21
C VAL A 169 9.19 0.61 11.18
N SER A 170 9.99 1.59 11.59
CA SER A 170 10.39 2.73 10.77
C SER A 170 11.80 2.55 10.21
N PHE A 171 12.16 3.36 9.22
CA PHE A 171 13.51 3.44 8.65
C PHE A 171 13.86 4.89 8.30
N PHE A 172 15.15 5.20 8.19
CA PHE A 172 15.67 6.54 7.91
C PHE A 172 15.97 6.75 6.41
N PRO A 173 16.09 8.00 5.93
CA PRO A 173 16.32 8.30 4.50
C PRO A 173 17.58 7.67 3.90
N GLU A 174 18.66 7.66 4.66
CA GLU A 174 19.96 7.10 4.25
C GLU A 174 20.15 5.70 4.87
N PRO A 175 20.71 4.73 4.12
CA PRO A 175 21.19 3.46 4.69
C PRO A 175 22.43 3.68 5.59
N CYS A 176 22.73 2.71 6.44
CA CYS A 176 24.05 2.66 7.08
C CYS A 176 25.13 2.28 6.04
N PRO A 177 26.38 2.79 6.14
CA PRO A 177 27.44 2.45 5.20
C PRO A 177 27.73 0.93 5.19
N GLY A 178 27.60 0.30 4.03
CA GLY A 178 27.79 -1.15 3.86
C GLY A 178 26.67 -2.04 4.42
N GLN A 179 25.53 -1.47 4.80
CA GLN A 179 24.36 -2.19 5.30
C GLN A 179 23.90 -3.28 4.32
N THR A 180 23.77 -4.50 4.82
CA THR A 180 23.25 -5.66 4.06
C THR A 180 21.83 -6.03 4.50
N LEU A 181 21.16 -6.86 3.68
CA LEU A 181 19.86 -7.46 4.03
C LEU A 181 19.93 -8.27 5.34
N ARG A 182 21.09 -8.86 5.66
CA ARG A 182 21.32 -9.60 6.92
C ARG A 182 21.28 -8.68 8.13
N ASP A 183 21.96 -7.53 8.07
CA ASP A 183 22.02 -6.57 9.18
C ASP A 183 20.63 -5.97 9.46
N VAL A 184 19.85 -5.73 8.39
CA VAL A 184 18.43 -5.37 8.49
C VAL A 184 17.64 -6.46 9.21
N LEU A 185 17.75 -7.73 8.81
CA LEU A 185 17.01 -8.83 9.44
C LEU A 185 17.42 -9.05 10.91
N HIS A 186 18.71 -8.91 11.26
CA HIS A 186 19.17 -8.94 12.65
C HIS A 186 18.61 -7.77 13.47
N ALA A 187 18.54 -6.56 12.91
CA ALA A 187 17.92 -5.41 13.56
C ALA A 187 16.42 -5.64 13.81
N LEU A 188 15.70 -6.14 12.81
CA LEU A 188 14.26 -6.43 12.92
C LEU A 188 13.98 -7.58 13.91
N ARG A 189 14.81 -8.62 13.94
CA ARG A 189 14.75 -9.67 14.96
C ARG A 189 14.89 -9.08 16.38
N ARG A 190 15.88 -8.21 16.60
CA ARG A 190 16.07 -7.51 17.89
C ARG A 190 14.89 -6.61 18.27
N PHE A 191 14.14 -6.09 17.29
CA PHE A 191 12.91 -5.35 17.56
C PHE A 191 11.79 -6.27 18.05
N VAL A 192 11.58 -7.42 17.39
CA VAL A 192 10.61 -8.45 17.82
C VAL A 192 10.94 -8.97 19.22
N GLU A 193 12.22 -9.24 19.49
CA GLU A 193 12.71 -9.63 20.83
C GLU A 193 12.38 -8.58 21.91
N GLU A 194 12.60 -7.29 21.64
CA GLU A 194 12.28 -6.19 22.59
C GLU A 194 10.77 -5.99 22.79
N VAL A 195 9.94 -6.22 21.76
CA VAL A 195 8.47 -6.21 21.89
C VAL A 195 8.00 -7.38 22.76
N THR A 196 8.46 -8.61 22.47
CA THR A 196 8.15 -9.80 23.28
C THR A 196 8.61 -9.64 24.74
N ARG A 197 9.78 -9.03 24.97
CA ARG A 197 10.29 -8.73 26.32
C ARG A 197 9.42 -7.72 27.09
N ARG A 198 8.67 -6.85 26.41
CA ARG A 198 7.72 -5.90 27.02
C ARG A 198 6.34 -6.52 27.27
N HIS A 199 5.92 -7.46 26.43
CA HIS A 199 4.56 -8.03 26.41
C HIS A 199 4.57 -9.54 26.61
N ALA A 200 5.17 -10.00 27.71
CA ALA A 200 5.50 -11.40 27.99
C ALA A 200 4.31 -12.39 28.15
N VAL A 201 3.10 -11.99 27.73
CA VAL A 201 1.89 -12.83 27.70
C VAL A 201 1.76 -13.59 26.38
N GLN A 202 2.06 -12.94 25.24
CA GLN A 202 1.89 -13.49 23.90
C GLN A 202 2.98 -13.00 22.93
N ALA A 203 3.32 -13.81 21.92
CA ALA A 203 4.22 -13.38 20.84
C ALA A 203 3.53 -12.33 19.94
N PRO A 204 4.27 -11.34 19.40
CA PRO A 204 3.71 -10.26 18.60
C PRO A 204 3.07 -10.73 17.30
N ILE A 205 1.94 -10.13 16.94
CA ILE A 205 1.40 -10.20 15.58
C ILE A 205 2.32 -9.36 14.69
N LEU A 206 2.85 -9.93 13.61
CA LEU A 206 3.60 -9.17 12.60
C LEU A 206 2.65 -8.77 11.47
N TYR A 207 2.70 -7.50 11.06
CA TYR A 207 1.89 -6.95 9.97
C TYR A 207 2.84 -6.43 8.87
N GLY A 208 3.06 -7.25 7.84
CA GLY A 208 4.02 -7.00 6.78
C GLY A 208 3.36 -6.52 5.49
N ASN A 209 3.69 -5.30 5.07
CA ASN A 209 3.12 -4.66 3.88
C ASN A 209 4.07 -4.72 2.68
N CYS A 210 3.61 -5.28 1.56
CA CYS A 210 4.39 -5.44 0.32
C CYS A 210 5.80 -6.00 0.58
N GLN A 211 6.87 -5.22 0.36
CA GLN A 211 8.26 -5.61 0.63
C GLN A 211 8.50 -6.03 2.09
N ALA A 212 7.81 -5.42 3.05
CA ALA A 212 7.97 -5.78 4.46
C ALA A 212 7.34 -7.14 4.81
N GLY A 213 6.42 -7.66 3.97
CA GLY A 213 5.95 -9.04 4.08
C GLY A 213 7.07 -10.07 3.88
N TRP A 214 8.09 -9.77 3.08
CA TRP A 214 9.28 -10.64 2.98
C TRP A 214 9.99 -10.70 4.33
N ALA A 215 10.23 -9.55 4.97
CA ALA A 215 10.85 -9.49 6.29
C ALA A 215 10.00 -10.20 7.36
N ALA A 216 8.68 -10.02 7.35
CA ALA A 216 7.77 -10.68 8.29
C ALA A 216 7.74 -12.21 8.09
N ALA A 217 7.75 -12.69 6.85
CA ALA A 217 7.86 -14.12 6.53
C ALA A 217 9.23 -14.71 6.93
N LEU A 218 10.32 -13.94 6.75
CA LEU A 218 11.68 -14.33 7.16
C LEU A 218 11.83 -14.41 8.68
N LEU A 219 11.26 -13.45 9.43
CA LEU A 219 11.21 -13.46 10.89
C LEU A 219 10.33 -14.60 11.43
N SER A 220 9.26 -14.96 10.71
CA SER A 220 8.41 -16.12 11.02
C SER A 220 9.10 -17.47 10.75
N ALA A 221 10.14 -17.49 9.90
CA ALA A 221 10.94 -18.67 9.63
C ALA A 221 12.11 -18.86 10.63
N ASP A 222 12.26 -17.95 11.60
CA ASP A 222 13.28 -18.06 12.65
C ASP A 222 12.99 -19.27 13.57
N CYS A 223 14.03 -20.08 13.79
CA CYS A 223 13.97 -21.33 14.55
C CYS A 223 13.57 -21.17 16.03
N GLU A 224 13.67 -19.96 16.59
CA GLU A 224 13.28 -19.67 17.99
C GLU A 224 11.78 -19.34 18.14
N GLY A 225 11.04 -19.19 17.03
CA GLY A 225 9.58 -18.99 17.08
C GLY A 225 9.17 -17.61 17.60
N LEU A 226 9.89 -16.57 17.16
CA LEU A 226 9.76 -15.18 17.67
C LEU A 226 8.41 -14.52 17.38
N ALA A 227 7.69 -14.98 16.37
CA ALA A 227 6.47 -14.36 15.85
C ALA A 227 5.19 -15.10 16.30
N GLY A 228 4.17 -14.32 16.65
CA GLY A 228 2.78 -14.75 16.64
C GLY A 228 2.23 -14.82 15.20
N PRO A 229 0.89 -14.82 15.04
CA PRO A 229 0.25 -14.77 13.72
C PRO A 229 0.82 -13.64 12.85
N THR A 230 1.11 -13.93 11.59
CA THR A 230 1.78 -12.98 10.68
C THR A 230 0.92 -12.72 9.46
N VAL A 231 0.62 -11.44 9.25
CA VAL A 231 -0.22 -10.94 8.16
C VAL A 231 0.67 -10.39 7.05
N LEU A 232 0.41 -10.84 5.82
CA LEU A 232 1.16 -10.57 4.61
C LEU A 232 0.24 -9.87 3.61
N ASN A 233 0.21 -8.53 3.65
CA ASN A 233 -0.66 -7.71 2.82
C ASN A 233 0.04 -7.38 1.50
N GLY A 234 -0.57 -7.69 0.35
CA GLY A 234 -0.02 -7.38 -0.97
C GLY A 234 1.45 -7.79 -1.16
N SER A 235 1.87 -8.89 -0.52
CA SER A 235 3.28 -9.25 -0.30
C SER A 235 3.71 -10.42 -1.19
N PRO A 236 4.58 -10.21 -2.21
CA PRO A 236 4.92 -11.25 -3.17
C PRO A 236 5.97 -12.20 -2.61
N LEU A 237 5.74 -13.51 -2.67
CA LEU A 237 6.72 -14.54 -2.29
C LEU A 237 7.10 -15.46 -3.46
N SER A 238 6.26 -15.53 -4.51
CA SER A 238 6.52 -16.22 -5.77
C SER A 238 6.79 -15.21 -6.89
N TYR A 239 8.06 -14.80 -7.05
CA TYR A 239 8.43 -13.60 -7.81
C TYR A 239 8.31 -13.73 -9.34
N TRP A 240 8.45 -14.96 -9.86
CA TRP A 240 8.26 -15.25 -11.29
C TRP A 240 6.79 -15.43 -11.69
N ALA A 241 5.89 -15.56 -10.70
CA ALA A 241 4.47 -15.83 -10.91
C ALA A 241 3.71 -14.61 -11.46
N GLY A 242 2.48 -14.87 -11.92
CA GLY A 242 1.63 -13.89 -12.60
C GLY A 242 1.35 -14.25 -14.05
N LYS A 243 0.27 -13.68 -14.60
CA LYS A 243 -0.23 -13.97 -15.96
C LYS A 243 0.12 -12.84 -16.94
N SER A 244 0.28 -13.18 -18.22
CA SER A 244 0.63 -12.22 -19.29
C SER A 244 -0.35 -11.04 -19.33
N GLY A 245 0.17 -9.81 -19.34
CA GLY A 245 -0.63 -8.58 -19.29
C GLY A 245 -1.15 -8.19 -17.90
N VAL A 246 -0.90 -9.00 -16.86
CA VAL A 246 -1.19 -8.65 -15.46
C VAL A 246 0.08 -8.17 -14.75
N ASN A 247 1.22 -8.83 -14.96
CA ASN A 247 2.46 -8.62 -14.20
C ASN A 247 3.70 -8.34 -15.08
N PRO A 248 3.73 -7.29 -15.93
CA PRO A 248 4.88 -7.03 -16.81
C PRO A 248 6.20 -6.75 -16.06
N MET A 249 6.17 -6.32 -14.80
CA MET A 249 7.40 -6.10 -14.01
C MET A 249 8.27 -7.36 -13.85
N ARG A 250 7.68 -8.56 -13.80
CA ARG A 250 8.44 -9.82 -13.60
C ARG A 250 9.42 -10.12 -14.73
N ILE A 251 9.12 -9.67 -15.96
CA ILE A 251 9.95 -9.90 -17.15
C ILE A 251 10.96 -8.78 -17.41
N ALA A 252 10.88 -7.65 -16.70
CA ALA A 252 11.72 -6.46 -16.92
C ALA A 252 13.23 -6.75 -16.79
N ALA A 253 13.62 -7.62 -15.85
CA ALA A 253 15.00 -8.09 -15.69
C ALA A 253 15.58 -8.71 -16.97
N GLY A 254 14.75 -9.40 -17.76
CA GLY A 254 15.12 -10.00 -19.04
C GLY A 254 15.39 -8.98 -20.16
N PHE A 255 14.98 -7.72 -20.00
CA PHE A 255 15.25 -6.65 -20.97
C PHE A 255 16.44 -5.76 -20.58
N VAL A 256 16.71 -5.59 -19.28
CA VAL A 256 17.89 -4.83 -18.80
C VAL A 256 19.15 -5.69 -18.64
N GLY A 257 19.05 -7.02 -18.82
CA GLY A 257 20.18 -7.93 -18.71
C GLY A 257 20.47 -8.44 -17.29
N GLY A 258 19.53 -8.26 -16.35
CA GLY A 258 19.64 -8.73 -14.97
C GLY A 258 20.07 -7.68 -13.94
N ALA A 259 20.62 -8.16 -12.81
CA ALA A 259 20.92 -7.38 -11.61
C ALA A 259 21.98 -6.27 -11.81
N TRP A 260 22.88 -6.41 -12.79
CA TRP A 260 23.99 -5.48 -13.03
C TRP A 260 23.55 -4.02 -13.21
N MET A 261 22.33 -3.78 -13.73
CA MET A 261 21.78 -2.43 -13.87
C MET A 261 21.49 -1.80 -12.50
N THR A 262 21.01 -2.59 -11.54
CA THR A 262 20.80 -2.18 -10.14
C THR A 262 22.12 -1.91 -9.44
N HIS A 263 23.14 -2.77 -9.64
CA HIS A 263 24.49 -2.54 -9.11
C HIS A 263 25.10 -1.27 -9.71
N PHE A 264 25.00 -1.06 -11.03
CA PHE A 264 25.49 0.12 -11.72
C PHE A 264 24.83 1.41 -11.24
N LEU A 265 23.50 1.45 -11.12
CA LEU A 265 22.77 2.61 -10.61
C LEU A 265 23.18 2.94 -9.16
N ALA A 266 23.53 1.93 -8.36
CA ALA A 266 23.99 2.14 -7.00
C ALA A 266 25.49 2.52 -6.89
N ASP A 267 26.33 2.08 -7.83
CA ASP A 267 27.75 2.45 -7.89
C ASP A 267 27.98 3.87 -8.41
N ILE A 268 27.08 4.42 -9.25
CA ILE A 268 27.16 5.83 -9.65
C ILE A 268 26.72 6.80 -8.54
N ASP A 269 25.86 6.35 -7.62
CA ASP A 269 25.30 7.13 -6.49
C ASP A 269 25.96 6.75 -5.14
N ASP A 270 27.28 6.56 -5.17
CA ASP A 270 28.19 6.38 -4.04
C ASP A 270 27.80 5.23 -3.07
N GLY A 271 27.31 4.11 -3.63
CA GLY A 271 26.93 2.91 -2.88
C GLY A 271 25.48 2.89 -2.41
N ARG A 272 24.63 3.77 -2.93
CA ARG A 272 23.20 3.89 -2.58
C ARG A 272 22.34 3.77 -3.84
N LEU A 273 21.14 3.20 -3.75
CA LEU A 273 20.14 3.35 -4.80
C LEU A 273 19.06 4.35 -4.38
N ASP A 274 18.90 5.41 -5.16
CA ASP A 274 17.78 6.35 -5.07
C ASP A 274 16.43 5.66 -5.29
N GLY A 275 15.59 5.60 -4.25
CA GLY A 275 14.25 5.04 -4.29
C GLY A 275 13.31 5.71 -5.31
N ALA A 276 13.63 6.91 -5.77
CA ALA A 276 12.87 7.57 -6.83
C ALA A 276 12.89 6.78 -8.17
N TRP A 277 13.88 5.92 -8.42
CA TRP A 277 13.86 4.98 -9.55
C TRP A 277 12.77 3.92 -9.39
N LEU A 278 12.56 3.42 -8.17
CA LEU A 278 11.48 2.47 -7.88
C LEU A 278 10.11 3.14 -8.07
N ILE A 279 9.95 4.40 -7.64
CA ILE A 279 8.69 5.13 -7.79
C ILE A 279 8.44 5.51 -9.25
N ALA A 280 9.49 5.78 -10.04
CA ALA A 280 9.37 5.90 -11.49
C ALA A 280 8.86 4.60 -12.14
N ASN A 281 9.27 3.42 -11.65
CA ASN A 281 8.73 2.14 -12.14
C ASN A 281 7.25 1.96 -11.78
N PHE A 282 6.82 2.34 -10.57
CA PHE A 282 5.40 2.35 -10.19
C PHE A 282 4.56 3.32 -11.06
N GLU A 283 5.03 4.55 -11.31
CA GLU A 283 4.34 5.51 -12.20
C GLU A 283 4.31 5.03 -13.67
N ASN A 284 5.34 4.31 -14.13
CA ASN A 284 5.37 3.71 -15.49
C ASN A 284 4.56 2.41 -15.62
N LEU A 285 4.20 1.74 -14.51
CA LEU A 285 3.36 0.55 -14.58
C LEU A 285 1.93 0.89 -15.00
N LYS A 286 1.33 1.93 -14.41
CA LYS A 286 -0.02 2.45 -14.75
C LYS A 286 0.00 3.95 -15.06
N PRO A 287 0.56 4.39 -16.20
CA PRO A 287 0.57 5.80 -16.60
C PRO A 287 -0.83 6.41 -16.72
N GLU A 288 -1.87 5.60 -16.99
CA GLU A 288 -3.27 6.01 -16.96
C GLU A 288 -3.71 6.48 -15.56
N SER A 289 -3.25 5.81 -14.49
CA SER A 289 -3.54 6.22 -13.11
C SER A 289 -2.79 7.50 -12.72
N VAL A 290 -1.64 7.79 -13.34
CA VAL A 290 -0.94 9.07 -13.18
C VAL A 290 -1.71 10.19 -13.88
N TRP A 291 -2.22 9.95 -15.09
CA TRP A 291 -3.12 10.89 -15.78
C TRP A 291 -4.37 11.17 -14.95
N ASP A 292 -5.08 10.13 -14.49
CA ASP A 292 -6.31 10.25 -13.72
C ASP A 292 -6.10 10.98 -12.38
N LYS A 293 -4.96 10.78 -11.70
CA LYS A 293 -4.60 11.55 -10.49
C LYS A 293 -4.62 13.07 -10.75
N TYR A 294 -3.92 13.52 -11.80
CA TYR A 294 -3.86 14.95 -12.11
C TYR A 294 -5.14 15.47 -12.78
N ALA A 295 -5.81 14.66 -13.60
CA ALA A 295 -7.09 15.03 -14.21
C ALA A 295 -8.22 15.15 -13.17
N ASN A 296 -8.27 14.28 -12.16
CA ASN A 296 -9.21 14.40 -11.04
C ASN A 296 -8.95 15.68 -10.24
N LEU A 297 -7.68 15.97 -9.90
CA LEU A 297 -7.31 17.23 -9.25
C LEU A 297 -7.75 18.44 -10.06
N PHE A 298 -7.54 18.46 -11.38
CA PHE A 298 -7.95 19.58 -12.23
C PHE A 298 -9.48 19.69 -12.39
N THR A 299 -10.21 18.57 -12.43
CA THR A 299 -11.67 18.54 -12.61
C THR A 299 -12.42 18.90 -11.33
N ASN A 300 -11.84 18.59 -10.16
CA ASN A 300 -12.45 18.68 -8.84
C ASN A 300 -11.58 19.49 -7.85
N VAL A 301 -10.80 20.46 -8.34
CA VAL A 301 -9.81 21.23 -7.55
C VAL A 301 -10.40 21.91 -6.31
N ASP A 302 -11.68 22.26 -6.38
CA ASP A 302 -12.46 22.89 -5.31
C ASP A 302 -12.74 21.94 -4.10
N THR A 303 -12.41 20.64 -4.22
CA THR A 303 -12.62 19.61 -3.17
C THR A 303 -11.50 18.56 -3.07
N GLU A 304 -10.67 18.39 -4.10
CA GLU A 304 -9.64 17.33 -4.20
C GLU A 304 -8.26 17.78 -3.70
N ARG A 305 -8.02 19.11 -3.62
CA ARG A 305 -6.72 19.71 -3.29
C ARG A 305 -6.10 19.12 -2.02
N GLU A 306 -6.86 19.09 -0.93
CA GLU A 306 -6.40 18.65 0.38
C GLU A 306 -6.02 17.16 0.36
N ARG A 307 -6.87 16.30 -0.25
CA ARG A 307 -6.63 14.86 -0.39
C ARG A 307 -5.42 14.54 -1.27
N PHE A 308 -5.22 15.31 -2.33
CA PHE A 308 -4.05 15.22 -3.20
C PHE A 308 -2.76 15.64 -2.46
N LEU A 309 -2.77 16.81 -1.81
CA LEU A 309 -1.62 17.32 -1.07
C LEU A 309 -1.22 16.42 0.10
N GLU A 310 -2.21 15.84 0.78
CA GLU A 310 -2.03 14.84 1.82
C GLU A 310 -1.25 13.64 1.25
N PHE A 311 -1.81 12.90 0.29
CA PHE A 311 -1.15 11.72 -0.31
C PHE A 311 0.25 12.03 -0.91
N GLU A 312 0.40 13.18 -1.55
CA GLU A 312 1.68 13.58 -2.16
C GLU A 312 2.79 13.88 -1.14
N ARG A 313 2.49 14.07 0.15
CA ARG A 313 3.52 14.10 1.21
C ARG A 313 4.29 12.78 1.29
N TRP A 314 3.60 11.66 1.13
CA TRP A 314 4.21 10.33 1.14
C TRP A 314 4.78 9.95 -0.24
N TRP A 315 4.02 10.16 -1.31
CA TRP A 315 4.39 9.74 -2.67
C TRP A 315 5.69 10.38 -3.22
N ASN A 316 6.07 11.55 -2.70
CA ASN A 316 7.31 12.24 -3.09
C ASN A 316 8.40 12.18 -1.99
N ALA A 317 8.19 11.46 -0.89
CA ALA A 317 9.20 11.24 0.15
C ALA A 317 10.09 10.05 -0.23
N TRP A 318 11.08 10.26 -1.11
CA TRP A 318 11.96 9.19 -1.58
C TRP A 318 13.14 8.90 -0.65
N TYR A 319 13.43 7.62 -0.48
CA TYR A 319 14.39 7.07 0.47
C TYR A 319 15.39 6.17 -0.24
N PHE A 320 16.62 6.11 0.25
CA PHE A 320 17.70 5.32 -0.34
C PHE A 320 17.72 3.89 0.20
N LEU A 321 18.19 2.94 -0.62
CA LEU A 321 18.66 1.63 -0.18
C LEU A 321 20.20 1.61 -0.25
N SER A 322 20.88 0.81 0.57
CA SER A 322 22.28 0.48 0.29
C SER A 322 22.33 -0.43 -0.94
N ARG A 323 23.42 -0.31 -1.69
CA ARG A 323 23.76 -1.18 -2.82
C ARG A 323 23.70 -2.66 -2.42
N GLU A 324 24.28 -3.02 -1.29
CA GLU A 324 24.36 -4.38 -0.78
C GLU A 324 22.97 -4.93 -0.37
N GLU A 325 22.03 -4.09 0.06
CA GLU A 325 20.64 -4.47 0.33
C GLU A 325 19.85 -4.70 -0.97
N ILE A 326 19.86 -3.73 -1.89
CA ILE A 326 19.01 -3.81 -3.10
C ILE A 326 19.53 -4.81 -4.14
N VAL A 327 20.86 -4.95 -4.31
CA VAL A 327 21.43 -5.96 -5.20
C VAL A 327 21.06 -7.35 -4.68
N ALA A 328 21.23 -7.62 -3.38
CA ALA A 328 20.82 -8.89 -2.77
C ALA A 328 19.32 -9.17 -2.93
N ILE A 329 18.45 -8.15 -2.81
CA ILE A 329 17.01 -8.28 -3.06
C ILE A 329 16.72 -8.65 -4.52
N VAL A 330 17.31 -7.94 -5.48
CA VAL A 330 17.06 -8.15 -6.92
C VAL A 330 17.60 -9.50 -7.38
N GLU A 331 18.84 -9.85 -7.01
CA GLU A 331 19.47 -11.13 -7.32
C GLU A 331 18.74 -12.33 -6.72
N ASN A 332 18.42 -12.29 -5.42
CA ASN A 332 18.02 -13.50 -4.70
C ASN A 332 16.50 -13.69 -4.64
N LEU A 333 15.72 -12.61 -4.69
CA LEU A 333 14.25 -12.67 -4.72
C LEU A 333 13.74 -12.60 -6.16
N PHE A 334 13.80 -11.43 -6.80
CA PHE A 334 13.12 -11.18 -8.07
C PHE A 334 13.67 -11.99 -9.24
N ILE A 335 14.99 -12.02 -9.41
CA ILE A 335 15.63 -12.72 -10.54
C ILE A 335 15.92 -14.17 -10.16
N GLY A 336 16.48 -14.40 -8.98
CA GLY A 336 16.94 -15.70 -8.53
C GLY A 336 15.84 -16.65 -8.06
N ASN A 337 14.71 -16.13 -7.58
CA ASN A 337 13.58 -16.85 -6.99
C ASN A 337 13.97 -17.81 -5.83
N LYS A 338 15.05 -17.47 -5.11
CA LYS A 338 15.71 -18.36 -4.15
C LYS A 338 14.92 -18.56 -2.86
N LEU A 339 13.89 -17.76 -2.59
CA LEU A 339 13.07 -17.85 -1.38
C LEU A 339 12.13 -19.07 -1.39
N GLU A 340 11.30 -19.23 -2.43
CA GLU A 340 10.44 -20.42 -2.56
C GLU A 340 11.26 -21.70 -2.81
N GLU A 341 12.43 -21.58 -3.47
CA GLU A 341 13.35 -22.71 -3.69
C GLU A 341 14.12 -23.14 -2.41
N GLY A 342 14.01 -22.41 -1.29
CA GLY A 342 14.74 -22.71 -0.04
C GLY A 342 16.26 -22.49 -0.11
N LYS A 343 16.71 -21.59 -1.01
CA LYS A 343 18.13 -21.30 -1.35
C LYS A 343 18.57 -19.90 -0.96
N LEU A 344 17.69 -19.08 -0.36
CA LEU A 344 18.03 -17.75 0.12
C LEU A 344 18.93 -17.89 1.36
N HIS A 345 20.21 -17.59 1.23
CA HIS A 345 21.15 -17.52 2.34
C HIS A 345 21.12 -16.12 2.97
N ILE A 346 20.92 -16.06 4.30
CA ILE A 346 20.96 -14.80 5.07
C ILE A 346 22.21 -14.74 5.96
N CYS A 347 22.62 -15.87 6.53
CA CYS A 347 23.85 -16.00 7.33
C CYS A 347 24.66 -17.23 6.87
N ASP A 348 25.93 -17.30 7.26
CA ASP A 348 26.79 -18.45 6.97
C ASP A 348 26.14 -19.78 7.44
N GLY A 349 25.97 -20.71 6.49
CA GLY A 349 25.31 -22.00 6.73
C GLY A 349 23.79 -21.94 6.95
N CYS A 350 23.17 -20.76 6.99
CA CYS A 350 21.74 -20.58 7.19
C CYS A 350 21.02 -20.25 5.87
N ALA A 351 20.39 -21.27 5.29
CA ALA A 351 19.41 -21.11 4.22
C ALA A 351 18.01 -20.98 4.82
N VAL A 352 17.22 -20.04 4.31
CA VAL A 352 15.81 -19.84 4.69
C VAL A 352 14.98 -21.03 4.22
N ASN A 353 14.16 -21.57 5.12
CA ASN A 353 13.20 -22.62 4.81
C ASN A 353 11.80 -22.20 5.27
N LEU A 354 10.91 -21.87 4.33
CA LEU A 354 9.53 -21.48 4.63
C LEU A 354 8.72 -22.59 5.34
N ARG A 355 9.19 -23.85 5.31
CA ARG A 355 8.60 -24.97 6.09
C ARG A 355 8.96 -24.95 7.57
N HIS A 356 9.81 -24.02 8.04
CA HIS A 356 10.03 -23.78 9.47
C HIS A 356 8.96 -22.87 10.10
N ILE A 357 8.24 -22.10 9.29
CA ILE A 357 7.11 -21.28 9.73
C ILE A 357 6.02 -22.19 10.29
N ARG A 358 5.57 -21.89 11.52
CA ARG A 358 4.54 -22.65 12.26
C ARG A 358 3.47 -21.78 12.91
N ASN A 359 3.76 -20.50 13.10
CA ASN A 359 2.77 -19.47 13.40
C ASN A 359 1.81 -19.31 12.21
N PRO A 360 0.52 -18.96 12.43
CA PRO A 360 -0.42 -18.79 11.34
C PRO A 360 0.02 -17.68 10.37
N LEU A 361 -0.02 -17.97 9.07
CA LEU A 361 0.11 -16.97 8.02
C LEU A 361 -1.27 -16.52 7.54
N VAL A 362 -1.48 -15.22 7.45
CA VAL A 362 -2.68 -14.60 6.87
C VAL A 362 -2.26 -13.81 5.63
N ILE A 363 -2.70 -14.21 4.44
CA ILE A 363 -2.27 -13.62 3.17
C ILE A 363 -3.43 -12.80 2.58
N PHE A 364 -3.26 -11.50 2.42
CA PHE A 364 -4.27 -10.63 1.80
C PHE A 364 -3.80 -10.12 0.44
N ALA A 365 -4.49 -10.53 -0.63
CA ALA A 365 -4.19 -10.16 -2.01
C ALA A 365 -5.43 -9.60 -2.73
N SER A 366 -5.25 -9.01 -3.91
CA SER A 366 -6.38 -8.56 -4.73
C SER A 366 -6.17 -8.74 -6.23
N TYR A 367 -7.25 -9.08 -6.94
CA TYR A 367 -7.26 -9.17 -8.41
C TYR A 367 -7.20 -7.80 -9.10
N GLY A 368 -7.35 -6.68 -8.37
CA GLY A 368 -7.06 -5.33 -8.88
C GLY A 368 -5.57 -4.96 -8.80
N ASP A 369 -4.76 -5.78 -8.13
CA ASP A 369 -3.33 -5.55 -7.91
C ASP A 369 -2.49 -6.08 -9.09
N ASN A 370 -1.71 -5.20 -9.71
CA ASN A 370 -0.76 -5.54 -10.80
C ASN A 370 0.70 -5.65 -10.30
N ILE A 371 0.95 -5.31 -9.04
CA ILE A 371 2.21 -5.56 -8.34
C ILE A 371 2.17 -6.97 -7.75
N THR A 372 1.16 -7.26 -6.93
CA THR A 372 1.02 -8.54 -6.22
C THR A 372 -0.43 -9.06 -6.26
N PRO A 373 -0.89 -9.54 -7.43
CA PRO A 373 -2.12 -10.33 -7.53
C PRO A 373 -1.95 -11.67 -6.80
N PRO A 374 -3.03 -12.43 -6.58
CA PRO A 374 -3.01 -13.69 -5.84
C PRO A 374 -1.93 -14.69 -6.28
N GLN A 375 -1.54 -14.73 -7.56
CA GLN A 375 -0.47 -15.63 -8.03
C GLN A 375 0.89 -15.35 -7.36
N GLN A 376 1.28 -14.09 -7.20
CA GLN A 376 2.54 -13.74 -6.54
C GLN A 376 2.46 -13.87 -5.01
N ALA A 377 1.25 -13.87 -4.45
CA ALA A 377 1.01 -14.06 -3.02
C ALA A 377 0.84 -15.53 -2.62
N LEU A 378 0.50 -16.43 -3.56
CA LEU A 378 0.08 -17.82 -3.28
C LEU A 378 0.82 -18.91 -4.05
N ASP A 379 1.35 -18.69 -5.26
CA ASP A 379 2.00 -19.76 -6.08
C ASP A 379 3.24 -20.39 -5.39
N TRP A 380 3.82 -19.72 -4.39
CA TRP A 380 4.90 -20.27 -3.56
C TRP A 380 4.42 -21.44 -2.68
N ILE A 381 3.13 -21.53 -2.35
CA ILE A 381 2.55 -22.57 -1.49
C ILE A 381 2.73 -23.96 -2.13
N PRO A 382 2.27 -24.23 -3.37
CA PRO A 382 2.56 -25.48 -4.08
C PRO A 382 4.04 -25.63 -4.52
N ALA A 383 4.88 -24.59 -4.42
CA ALA A 383 6.33 -24.72 -4.58
C ALA A 383 7.03 -25.24 -3.31
N VAL A 384 6.52 -24.90 -2.13
CA VAL A 384 7.08 -25.24 -0.82
C VAL A 384 6.44 -26.50 -0.21
N TYR A 385 5.18 -26.79 -0.53
CA TYR A 385 4.41 -27.95 -0.07
C TYR A 385 3.87 -28.73 -1.28
N HIS A 386 4.12 -30.05 -1.33
CA HIS A 386 3.71 -30.89 -2.46
C HIS A 386 2.18 -30.98 -2.60
N ASP A 387 1.47 -31.03 -1.48
CA ASP A 387 0.02 -31.11 -1.39
C ASP A 387 -0.47 -30.67 0.01
N THR A 388 -1.78 -30.71 0.21
CA THR A 388 -2.44 -30.31 1.47
C THR A 388 -2.06 -31.19 2.65
N ALA A 389 -1.73 -32.47 2.43
CA ALA A 389 -1.29 -33.37 3.50
C ALA A 389 0.18 -33.09 3.89
N ASP A 390 1.02 -32.70 2.94
CA ASP A 390 2.39 -32.25 3.18
C ASP A 390 2.45 -30.91 3.93
N LEU A 391 1.58 -29.94 3.57
CA LEU A 391 1.37 -28.70 4.33
C LEU A 391 0.93 -28.98 5.77
N LYS A 392 -0.04 -29.90 5.94
CA LYS A 392 -0.51 -30.37 7.26
C LYS A 392 0.59 -31.06 8.06
N ALA A 393 1.44 -31.87 7.41
CA ALA A 393 2.56 -32.57 8.05
C ALA A 393 3.68 -31.62 8.49
N ALA A 394 3.84 -30.47 7.83
CA ALA A 394 4.72 -29.40 8.30
C ALA A 394 4.17 -28.65 9.54
N GLY A 395 2.88 -28.84 9.87
CA GLY A 395 2.20 -28.14 10.96
C GLY A 395 1.77 -26.70 10.61
N GLN A 396 1.80 -26.34 9.33
CA GLN A 396 1.54 -24.99 8.86
C GLN A 396 0.02 -24.69 8.79
N ARG A 397 -0.33 -23.43 9.07
CA ARG A 397 -1.70 -22.87 8.99
C ARG A 397 -1.66 -21.65 8.09
N ILE A 398 -2.20 -21.76 6.87
CA ILE A 398 -2.30 -20.64 5.94
C ILE A 398 -3.76 -20.27 5.76
N VAL A 399 -4.09 -19.02 6.06
CA VAL A 399 -5.38 -18.39 5.75
C VAL A 399 -5.13 -17.36 4.65
N TYR A 400 -5.98 -17.31 3.63
CA TYR A 400 -5.89 -16.27 2.60
C TYR A 400 -7.22 -15.56 2.37
N LEU A 401 -7.13 -14.28 2.01
CA LEU A 401 -8.24 -13.40 1.67
C LEU A 401 -7.97 -12.78 0.29
N THR A 402 -8.96 -12.81 -0.61
CA THR A 402 -8.86 -12.10 -1.90
C THR A 402 -9.97 -11.07 -2.07
N ASN A 403 -9.61 -9.85 -2.44
CA ASN A 403 -10.58 -8.85 -2.91
C ASN A 403 -10.60 -8.80 -4.46
N PRO A 404 -11.76 -8.64 -5.13
CA PRO A 404 -11.83 -8.65 -6.60
C PRO A 404 -11.37 -7.35 -7.31
N HIS A 405 -11.21 -6.21 -6.62
CA HIS A 405 -11.14 -4.89 -7.28
C HIS A 405 -10.10 -3.90 -6.73
N ILE A 406 -9.45 -4.16 -5.60
CA ILE A 406 -8.50 -3.23 -4.98
C ILE A 406 -7.17 -3.23 -5.73
N GLY A 407 -6.68 -2.06 -6.13
CA GLY A 407 -5.29 -1.90 -6.61
C GLY A 407 -4.29 -1.77 -5.47
N HIS A 408 -3.06 -2.30 -5.64
CA HIS A 408 -1.99 -2.43 -4.64
C HIS A 408 -2.06 -1.52 -3.42
N LEU A 409 -1.87 -0.20 -3.60
CA LEU A 409 -1.84 0.78 -2.51
C LEU A 409 -3.13 0.77 -1.68
N GLY A 410 -4.27 0.58 -2.34
CA GLY A 410 -5.59 0.52 -1.73
C GLY A 410 -5.80 -0.67 -0.79
N ILE A 411 -4.90 -1.65 -0.76
CA ILE A 411 -4.87 -2.67 0.29
C ILE A 411 -4.61 -1.95 1.62
N PHE A 412 -3.49 -1.23 1.72
CA PHE A 412 -3.01 -0.60 2.95
C PHE A 412 -3.64 0.78 3.26
N VAL A 413 -3.89 1.61 2.23
CA VAL A 413 -4.22 3.05 2.43
C VAL A 413 -5.71 3.36 2.41
N SER A 414 -6.55 2.37 2.08
CA SER A 414 -7.98 2.61 1.90
C SER A 414 -8.72 2.52 3.22
N ALA A 415 -9.29 3.63 3.67
CA ALA A 415 -10.14 3.67 4.85
C ALA A 415 -11.31 2.66 4.81
N LYS A 416 -11.79 2.27 3.61
CA LYS A 416 -12.79 1.19 3.48
C LYS A 416 -12.22 -0.19 3.88
N VAL A 417 -10.96 -0.43 3.53
CA VAL A 417 -10.29 -1.74 3.64
C VAL A 417 -9.68 -1.91 5.02
N ALA A 418 -9.17 -0.82 5.61
CA ALA A 418 -8.82 -0.76 7.03
C ALA A 418 -10.03 -1.16 7.91
N ARG A 419 -11.17 -0.49 7.70
CA ARG A 419 -12.37 -0.67 8.54
C ARG A 419 -13.10 -2.00 8.30
N PHE A 420 -12.97 -2.60 7.11
CA PHE A 420 -13.57 -3.90 6.78
C PHE A 420 -12.56 -5.06 6.79
N GLU A 421 -11.76 -5.26 5.73
CA GLU A 421 -10.86 -6.42 5.63
C GLU A 421 -9.82 -6.53 6.76
N HIS A 422 -9.10 -5.45 7.09
CA HIS A 422 -8.08 -5.50 8.16
C HIS A 422 -8.68 -5.66 9.55
N ARG A 423 -9.85 -5.05 9.80
CA ARG A 423 -10.64 -5.29 11.01
C ARG A 423 -11.06 -6.74 11.12
N ALA A 424 -11.58 -7.34 10.04
CA ALA A 424 -11.99 -8.73 10.02
C ALA A 424 -10.82 -9.69 10.28
N ILE A 425 -9.62 -9.39 9.77
CA ILE A 425 -8.41 -10.15 10.08
C ILE A 425 -8.10 -10.06 11.58
N LEU A 426 -8.03 -8.84 12.14
CA LEU A 426 -7.65 -8.61 13.54
C LEU A 426 -8.69 -9.15 14.54
N GLU A 427 -9.99 -8.97 14.28
CA GLU A 427 -11.09 -9.56 15.07
C GLU A 427 -11.19 -11.09 14.94
N SER A 428 -10.39 -11.74 14.09
CA SER A 428 -10.38 -13.20 13.89
C SER A 428 -9.06 -13.88 14.26
N ILE A 429 -8.08 -13.17 14.81
CA ILE A 429 -6.74 -13.73 15.11
C ILE A 429 -6.79 -14.96 16.02
N ASP A 430 -7.65 -14.95 17.04
CA ASP A 430 -7.80 -16.10 17.95
C ASP A 430 -8.42 -17.32 17.25
N GLU A 431 -9.39 -17.10 16.37
CA GLU A 431 -10.01 -18.16 15.55
C GLU A 431 -9.01 -18.75 14.56
N ILE A 432 -8.28 -17.89 13.84
CA ILE A 432 -7.19 -18.25 12.92
C ILE A 432 -6.09 -19.04 13.65
N SER A 433 -5.78 -18.66 14.89
CA SER A 433 -4.79 -19.36 15.72
C SER A 433 -5.29 -20.71 16.24
N ALA A 434 -6.60 -20.88 16.39
CA ALA A 434 -7.25 -22.13 16.80
C ALA A 434 -7.50 -23.12 15.65
N LEU A 435 -7.40 -22.69 14.38
CA LEU A 435 -7.49 -23.59 13.23
C LEU A 435 -6.43 -24.71 13.30
N PRO A 436 -6.76 -25.95 12.91
CA PRO A 436 -5.75 -26.99 12.70
C PRO A 436 -4.87 -26.65 11.48
N PRO A 437 -3.71 -27.31 11.30
CA PRO A 437 -2.91 -27.19 10.09
C PRO A 437 -3.74 -27.42 8.81
N GLY A 438 -3.47 -26.64 7.78
CA GLY A 438 -4.28 -26.60 6.56
C GLY A 438 -4.16 -25.28 5.78
N LEU A 439 -4.81 -25.25 4.63
CA LEU A 439 -5.01 -24.07 3.78
C LEU A 439 -6.49 -23.67 3.84
N TYR A 440 -6.77 -22.40 4.07
CA TYR A 440 -8.13 -21.88 4.26
C TYR A 440 -8.35 -20.58 3.49
N GLU A 441 -9.50 -20.45 2.85
CA GLU A 441 -9.98 -19.17 2.34
C GLU A 441 -10.88 -18.50 3.39
N MET A 442 -10.52 -17.27 3.76
CA MET A 442 -11.31 -16.41 4.63
C MET A 442 -12.43 -15.75 3.81
N LYS A 443 -13.68 -16.16 4.02
CA LYS A 443 -14.86 -15.51 3.47
C LYS A 443 -15.47 -14.58 4.52
N ILE A 444 -15.61 -13.31 4.17
CA ILE A 444 -16.26 -12.30 5.02
C ILE A 444 -17.64 -12.01 4.42
N ASP A 445 -18.70 -12.42 5.11
CA ASP A 445 -20.08 -12.09 4.74
C ASP A 445 -20.55 -10.87 5.55
N ASN A 446 -20.90 -9.79 4.86
CA ASN A 446 -21.41 -8.56 5.45
C ASN A 446 -22.78 -8.24 4.84
N PRO A 447 -23.87 -8.83 5.40
CA PRO A 447 -25.22 -8.63 4.87
C PRO A 447 -25.76 -7.21 5.09
N SER A 448 -25.10 -6.39 5.91
CA SER A 448 -25.45 -4.98 6.10
C SER A 448 -24.91 -4.07 4.99
N GLY A 449 -23.77 -4.44 4.40
CA GLY A 449 -22.99 -3.59 3.47
C GLY A 449 -22.28 -2.41 4.14
N ASP A 450 -22.38 -2.25 5.46
CA ASP A 450 -21.74 -1.19 6.23
C ASP A 450 -20.25 -1.52 6.46
N PRO A 451 -19.29 -0.66 6.04
CA PRO A 451 -17.87 -0.89 6.30
C PRO A 451 -17.45 -0.62 7.75
N ASP A 452 -18.31 -0.03 8.58
CA ASP A 452 -18.04 0.32 9.99
C ASP A 452 -18.57 -0.71 11.00
N CYS A 453 -19.15 -1.82 10.53
CA CYS A 453 -19.72 -2.87 11.38
C CYS A 453 -18.68 -3.71 12.15
N HIS A 454 -19.11 -4.33 13.25
CA HIS A 454 -18.29 -5.18 14.13
C HIS A 454 -18.87 -6.58 14.26
N LYS A 455 -18.10 -7.61 14.66
CA LYS A 455 -18.71 -8.91 15.01
C LYS A 455 -19.78 -8.71 16.12
N PRO A 456 -21.01 -9.25 15.97
CA PRO A 456 -21.46 -10.28 15.03
C PRO A 456 -22.26 -9.76 13.81
N GLU A 457 -22.17 -8.47 13.45
CA GLU A 457 -22.93 -7.85 12.35
C GLU A 457 -22.42 -8.28 10.96
N TYR A 458 -21.15 -8.66 10.88
CA TYR A 458 -20.57 -9.45 9.79
C TYR A 458 -20.11 -10.82 10.31
N THR A 459 -20.06 -11.80 9.42
CA THR A 459 -19.64 -13.18 9.73
C THR A 459 -18.35 -13.51 8.99
N VAL A 460 -17.41 -14.19 9.66
CA VAL A 460 -16.21 -14.76 9.02
C VAL A 460 -16.36 -16.27 8.97
N ASN A 461 -16.12 -16.85 7.80
CA ASN A 461 -16.06 -18.29 7.60
C ASN A 461 -14.69 -18.66 7.03
N PHE A 462 -14.09 -19.73 7.54
CA PHE A 462 -12.84 -20.30 7.03
C PHE A 462 -13.18 -21.54 6.21
N GLU A 463 -13.25 -21.39 4.88
CA GLU A 463 -13.47 -22.51 3.99
C GLU A 463 -12.14 -23.25 3.76
N GLU A 464 -12.09 -24.54 4.07
CA GLU A 464 -10.91 -25.36 3.76
C GLU A 464 -10.70 -25.47 2.24
N ARG A 465 -9.44 -25.48 1.82
CA ARG A 465 -8.97 -25.53 0.43
C ARG A 465 -7.85 -26.54 0.29
N ASP A 466 -7.70 -27.09 -0.91
CA ASP A 466 -6.56 -27.95 -1.23
C ASP A 466 -5.44 -27.13 -1.89
N VAL A 467 -4.19 -27.54 -1.68
CA VAL A 467 -3.01 -26.88 -2.31
C VAL A 467 -3.08 -26.97 -3.85
N SER A 468 -3.79 -27.97 -4.38
CA SER A 468 -4.09 -28.11 -5.81
C SER A 468 -5.10 -27.10 -6.38
N ASP A 469 -5.77 -26.31 -5.54
CA ASP A 469 -6.67 -25.23 -5.99
C ASP A 469 -5.88 -24.00 -6.51
N ILE A 470 -4.56 -23.96 -6.30
CA ILE A 470 -3.66 -22.87 -6.72
C ILE A 470 -3.09 -23.18 -8.12
N GLU A 471 -3.66 -22.55 -9.15
CA GLU A 471 -3.21 -22.68 -10.55
C GLU A 471 -1.84 -22.00 -10.84
N VAL A 472 -0.75 -22.77 -10.78
CA VAL A 472 0.59 -22.28 -11.15
C VAL A 472 0.83 -22.36 -12.67
N ASP A 473 0.87 -21.20 -13.34
CA ASP A 473 1.14 -21.04 -14.79
C ASP A 473 2.47 -20.31 -15.06
N THR A 474 3.50 -20.63 -14.26
CA THR A 474 4.81 -19.94 -14.32
C THR A 474 5.76 -20.62 -15.34
N PRO A 475 6.20 -19.95 -16.42
CA PRO A 475 7.11 -20.53 -17.42
C PRO A 475 8.57 -20.59 -16.91
N ARG A 476 8.84 -21.43 -15.90
CA ARG A 476 10.13 -21.52 -15.18
C ARG A 476 11.36 -21.53 -16.09
N GLN A 477 11.37 -22.35 -17.16
CA GLN A 477 12.50 -22.44 -18.13
C GLN A 477 12.89 -21.14 -18.85
N ALA A 478 12.01 -20.14 -18.87
CA ALA A 478 12.34 -18.81 -19.41
C ALA A 478 13.05 -17.96 -18.34
N PHE A 479 12.52 -17.94 -17.12
CA PHE A 479 13.13 -17.23 -16.00
C PHE A 479 14.46 -17.84 -15.55
N GLU A 480 14.62 -19.16 -15.65
CA GLU A 480 15.91 -19.83 -15.39
C GLU A 480 17.02 -19.29 -16.31
N ARG A 481 16.72 -19.03 -17.59
CA ARG A 481 17.68 -18.40 -18.53
C ARG A 481 17.92 -16.91 -18.25
N VAL A 482 16.92 -16.20 -17.71
CA VAL A 482 17.11 -14.81 -17.23
C VAL A 482 18.02 -14.79 -15.99
N ARG A 483 17.90 -15.77 -15.09
CA ARG A 483 18.79 -15.98 -13.94
C ARG A 483 20.21 -16.27 -14.41
N GLU A 484 20.42 -17.27 -15.27
CA GLU A 484 21.74 -17.61 -15.84
C GLU A 484 22.41 -16.40 -16.52
N MET A 485 21.67 -15.64 -17.33
CA MET A 485 22.17 -14.42 -17.97
C MET A 485 22.51 -13.33 -16.93
N SER A 486 21.65 -13.13 -15.94
CA SER A 486 21.86 -12.13 -14.89
C SER A 486 23.09 -12.42 -14.05
N GLU A 487 23.27 -13.67 -13.64
CA GLU A 487 24.41 -14.10 -12.83
C GLU A 487 25.73 -13.90 -13.60
N ALA A 488 25.77 -14.23 -14.89
CA ALA A 488 26.93 -13.99 -15.75
C ALA A 488 27.21 -12.49 -16.00
N ASN A 489 26.17 -11.68 -16.25
CA ASN A 489 26.34 -10.23 -16.45
C ASN A 489 26.77 -9.51 -15.17
N GLU A 490 26.27 -9.95 -14.01
CA GLU A 490 26.65 -9.42 -12.70
C GLU A 490 28.10 -9.79 -12.35
N GLU A 491 28.54 -11.04 -12.56
CA GLU A 491 29.94 -11.43 -12.36
C GLU A 491 30.89 -10.57 -13.22
N ILE A 492 30.53 -10.31 -14.49
CA ILE A 492 31.29 -9.42 -15.38
C ILE A 492 31.28 -7.98 -14.87
N TYR A 493 30.12 -7.44 -14.47
CA TYR A 493 29.98 -6.06 -14.01
C TYR A 493 30.76 -5.81 -12.72
N SER A 494 30.48 -6.59 -11.68
CA SER A 494 31.11 -6.48 -10.36
C SER A 494 32.63 -6.67 -10.40
N THR A 495 33.13 -7.59 -11.24
CA THR A 495 34.57 -7.87 -11.34
C THR A 495 35.32 -6.80 -12.15
N PHE A 496 34.79 -6.36 -13.30
CA PHE A 496 35.57 -5.58 -14.28
C PHE A 496 35.13 -4.11 -14.44
N ILE A 497 33.90 -3.76 -14.09
CA ILE A 497 33.29 -2.45 -14.39
C ILE A 497 33.04 -1.65 -13.10
N SER A 498 32.43 -2.28 -12.08
CA SER A 498 32.16 -1.69 -10.76
C SER A 498 33.38 -0.96 -10.16
N PRO A 499 34.61 -1.54 -10.13
CA PRO A 499 35.76 -0.86 -9.53
C PRO A 499 36.13 0.45 -10.25
N PHE A 500 35.90 0.54 -11.56
CA PHE A 500 36.10 1.77 -12.32
C PHE A 500 35.00 2.79 -12.02
N VAL A 501 33.72 2.40 -12.10
CA VAL A 501 32.57 3.29 -11.81
C VAL A 501 32.68 3.90 -10.41
N ARG A 502 32.97 3.07 -9.39
CA ARG A 502 33.14 3.48 -7.99
C ARG A 502 34.33 4.41 -7.75
N SER A 503 35.36 4.37 -8.61
CA SER A 503 36.50 5.30 -8.54
C SER A 503 36.23 6.66 -9.17
N LEU A 504 35.09 6.81 -9.86
CA LEU A 504 34.58 8.09 -10.36
C LEU A 504 33.46 8.65 -9.47
N SER A 505 32.70 7.77 -8.80
CA SER A 505 31.65 8.18 -7.84
C SER A 505 32.22 8.72 -6.52
N ASN A 506 31.42 9.56 -5.86
CA ASN A 506 31.71 10.28 -4.62
C ASN A 506 30.45 11.04 -4.15
N PRO A 507 30.42 11.62 -2.93
CA PRO A 507 29.22 12.28 -2.41
C PRO A 507 28.71 13.47 -3.24
N ALA A 508 29.58 14.14 -4.01
CA ALA A 508 29.18 15.27 -4.85
C ALA A 508 28.55 14.83 -6.17
N THR A 509 29.00 13.72 -6.78
CA THR A 509 28.32 13.15 -7.95
C THR A 509 27.01 12.48 -7.57
N ALA A 510 26.97 11.76 -6.43
CA ALA A 510 25.76 11.22 -5.83
C ALA A 510 24.71 12.32 -5.59
N SER A 511 25.09 13.40 -4.88
CA SER A 511 24.21 14.57 -4.68
C SER A 511 23.72 15.16 -6.00
N MET A 512 24.58 15.27 -7.01
CA MET A 512 24.19 15.81 -8.33
C MET A 512 23.19 14.89 -9.05
N LEU A 513 23.36 13.57 -8.98
CA LEU A 513 22.42 12.60 -9.54
C LEU A 513 21.07 12.65 -8.83
N GLU A 514 21.04 12.78 -7.49
CA GLU A 514 19.79 12.97 -6.74
C GLU A 514 19.05 14.22 -7.23
N TRP A 515 19.70 15.40 -7.21
CA TRP A 515 19.04 16.65 -7.62
C TRP A 515 18.56 16.64 -9.07
N LEU A 516 19.31 16.02 -9.99
CA LEU A 516 18.95 15.89 -11.40
C LEU A 516 18.00 14.72 -11.69
N HIS A 517 17.65 13.89 -10.71
CA HIS A 517 16.76 12.74 -10.92
C HIS A 517 15.41 13.23 -11.50
N PRO A 518 14.91 12.66 -12.62
CA PRO A 518 13.74 13.20 -13.32
C PRO A 518 12.50 13.35 -12.43
N MET A 519 12.30 12.44 -11.47
CA MET A 519 11.24 12.55 -10.47
C MET A 519 11.41 13.81 -9.61
N ARG A 520 12.56 14.01 -8.94
CA ARG A 520 12.82 15.19 -8.11
C ARG A 520 12.71 16.49 -8.90
N THR A 521 13.44 16.59 -10.02
CA THR A 521 13.41 17.80 -10.87
C THR A 521 11.99 18.15 -11.33
N SER A 522 11.17 17.17 -11.74
CA SER A 522 9.80 17.42 -12.20
C SER A 522 8.83 17.87 -11.11
N ARG A 523 9.13 17.68 -9.82
CA ARG A 523 8.37 18.30 -8.72
C ARG A 523 8.99 19.63 -8.28
N TYR A 524 10.30 19.70 -8.07
CA TYR A 524 11.00 20.91 -7.62
C TYR A 524 10.72 22.15 -8.48
N LEU A 525 10.57 21.99 -9.80
CA LEU A 525 10.28 23.08 -10.75
C LEU A 525 8.90 23.77 -10.56
N PHE A 526 8.06 23.27 -9.64
CA PHE A 526 6.83 23.95 -9.21
C PHE A 526 6.99 24.77 -7.92
N SER A 527 8.10 24.68 -7.21
CA SER A 527 8.33 25.48 -5.99
C SER A 527 8.63 26.97 -6.28
N GLU A 528 8.41 27.82 -5.29
CA GLU A 528 8.78 29.25 -5.37
C GLU A 528 10.30 29.52 -5.32
N GLU A 529 11.10 28.50 -5.02
CA GLU A 529 12.56 28.57 -4.93
C GLU A 529 13.22 28.34 -6.29
N PHE A 530 12.81 27.28 -7.00
CA PHE A 530 13.32 26.96 -8.34
C PHE A 530 12.59 27.69 -9.46
N ASN A 531 11.34 28.14 -9.25
CA ASN A 531 10.54 28.80 -10.27
C ASN A 531 9.85 30.09 -9.75
N PRO A 532 10.49 31.27 -9.89
CA PRO A 532 9.96 32.54 -9.39
C PRO A 532 8.58 32.94 -9.92
N TRP A 533 8.11 32.40 -11.05
CA TRP A 533 6.75 32.65 -11.54
C TRP A 533 5.66 32.04 -10.65
N MET A 534 6.00 31.01 -9.87
CA MET A 534 5.06 30.37 -8.93
C MET A 534 4.62 31.31 -7.80
N ARG A 535 5.39 32.38 -7.52
CA ARG A 535 5.00 33.47 -6.61
C ARG A 535 3.82 34.28 -7.14
N VAL A 536 3.68 34.38 -8.47
CA VAL A 536 2.53 35.03 -9.12
C VAL A 536 1.29 34.13 -8.99
N ILE A 537 1.46 32.81 -9.11
CA ILE A 537 0.39 31.83 -8.88
C ILE A 537 -0.07 31.87 -7.41
N ALA A 538 0.86 31.85 -6.45
CA ALA A 538 0.57 31.97 -5.02
C ALA A 538 -0.16 33.27 -4.65
N ALA A 539 0.16 34.38 -5.31
CA ALA A 539 -0.55 35.65 -5.12
C ALA A 539 -1.95 35.68 -5.77
N LEU A 540 -2.14 34.97 -6.89
CA LEU A 540 -3.41 34.90 -7.61
C LEU A 540 -4.39 33.88 -6.99
N ALA A 541 -3.92 32.75 -6.48
CA ALA A 541 -4.78 31.65 -6.02
C ALA A 541 -5.79 32.09 -4.93
N PRO A 542 -5.42 32.82 -3.86
CA PRO A 542 -6.40 33.32 -2.88
C PRO A 542 -7.37 34.39 -3.44
N ILE A 543 -7.03 35.05 -4.55
CA ILE A 543 -7.94 35.97 -5.24
C ILE A 543 -8.95 35.19 -6.08
N VAL A 544 -8.48 34.17 -6.80
CA VAL A 544 -9.30 33.24 -7.57
C VAL A 544 -10.24 32.45 -6.67
N GLU A 545 -9.75 31.88 -5.56
CA GLU A 545 -10.54 31.11 -4.58
C GLU A 545 -11.69 31.94 -3.98
N ARG A 546 -11.42 33.18 -3.54
CA ARG A 546 -12.47 34.10 -3.05
C ARG A 546 -13.40 34.62 -4.14
N GLY A 547 -12.95 34.63 -5.40
CA GLY A 547 -13.71 35.08 -6.57
C GLY A 547 -14.40 33.97 -7.36
N ARG A 548 -14.20 32.71 -6.94
CA ARG A 548 -14.47 31.48 -7.68
C ARG A 548 -15.93 31.38 -8.10
N LYS A 549 -16.18 31.03 -9.36
CA LYS A 549 -17.53 30.85 -9.90
C LYS A 549 -17.70 29.49 -10.57
N PRO A 550 -18.08 28.46 -9.78
CA PRO A 550 -18.51 27.14 -10.16
C PRO A 550 -19.14 26.97 -11.53
N LEU A 551 -18.66 26.14 -12.44
CA LEU A 551 -19.61 25.54 -13.40
C LEU A 551 -20.31 24.32 -12.78
N PRO A 552 -21.64 24.18 -12.94
CA PRO A 552 -22.36 22.99 -12.52
C PRO A 552 -21.73 21.70 -13.09
N PRO A 553 -21.74 20.57 -12.35
CA PRO A 553 -21.26 19.29 -12.87
C PRO A 553 -22.00 18.80 -14.13
N THR A 554 -23.19 19.35 -14.39
CA THR A 554 -24.05 19.11 -15.55
C THR A 554 -23.85 20.11 -16.69
N ASP A 555 -22.90 21.05 -16.60
CA ASP A 555 -22.56 21.90 -17.75
C ASP A 555 -22.03 21.05 -18.92
N ARG A 556 -22.41 21.44 -20.14
CA ARG A 556 -22.09 20.72 -21.37
C ARG A 556 -20.60 20.75 -21.73
N PHE A 557 -19.89 21.83 -21.41
CA PHE A 557 -18.45 21.94 -21.69
C PHE A 557 -17.64 21.20 -20.63
N ARG A 558 -18.01 21.33 -19.33
CA ARG A 558 -17.42 20.52 -18.25
C ARG A 558 -17.67 19.02 -18.44
N THR A 559 -18.83 18.63 -18.96
CA THR A 559 -19.11 17.24 -19.38
C THR A 559 -18.18 16.83 -20.52
N ALA A 560 -18.09 17.62 -21.59
CA ALA A 560 -17.20 17.31 -22.72
C ALA A 560 -15.71 17.27 -22.34
N GLU A 561 -15.27 18.07 -21.36
CA GLU A 561 -13.93 18.04 -20.76
C GLU A 561 -13.67 16.69 -20.06
N ARG A 562 -14.55 16.28 -19.15
CA ARG A 562 -14.43 15.00 -18.44
C ARG A 562 -14.45 13.83 -19.42
N ASP A 563 -15.42 13.81 -20.34
CA ASP A 563 -15.54 12.76 -21.35
C ASP A 563 -14.30 12.70 -22.27
N ALA A 564 -13.60 13.84 -22.49
CA ALA A 564 -12.33 13.88 -23.22
C ALA A 564 -11.17 13.36 -22.39
N SER A 565 -11.10 13.68 -21.10
CA SER A 565 -10.10 13.13 -20.17
C SER A 565 -10.25 11.61 -20.04
N GLU A 566 -11.47 11.10 -19.88
CA GLU A 566 -11.75 9.66 -19.86
C GLU A 566 -11.32 8.95 -21.15
N ARG A 567 -11.46 9.61 -22.31
CA ARG A 567 -10.93 9.08 -23.58
C ARG A 567 -9.41 9.07 -23.61
N ILE A 568 -8.74 10.08 -23.02
CA ILE A 568 -7.27 10.12 -22.93
C ILE A 568 -6.75 9.03 -22.00
N ALA A 569 -7.35 8.85 -20.81
CA ALA A 569 -7.03 7.75 -19.90
C ALA A 569 -7.12 6.38 -20.60
N LYS A 570 -8.23 6.11 -21.30
CA LYS A 570 -8.44 4.87 -22.07
C LYS A 570 -7.47 4.70 -23.25
N MET A 571 -7.01 5.79 -23.87
CA MET A 571 -5.95 5.71 -24.90
C MET A 571 -4.57 5.41 -24.30
N ILE A 572 -4.27 5.91 -23.10
CA ILE A 572 -3.04 5.59 -22.36
C ILE A 572 -3.07 4.14 -21.88
N GLU A 573 -4.20 3.68 -21.34
CA GLU A 573 -4.46 2.29 -20.93
C GLU A 573 -4.28 1.32 -22.11
N GLN A 574 -4.87 1.60 -23.27
CA GLN A 574 -4.69 0.79 -24.48
C GLN A 574 -3.24 0.78 -25.00
N ALA A 575 -2.51 1.89 -24.86
CA ALA A 575 -1.09 1.95 -25.19
C ALA A 575 -0.24 1.13 -24.20
N ARG A 576 -0.58 1.15 -22.90
CA ARG A 576 0.02 0.29 -21.86
C ARG A 576 -0.22 -1.19 -22.18
N GLU A 577 -1.47 -1.60 -22.42
CA GLU A 577 -1.79 -2.99 -22.77
C GLU A 577 -1.06 -3.47 -24.03
N HIS A 578 -0.91 -2.59 -25.03
CA HIS A 578 -0.15 -2.91 -26.24
C HIS A 578 1.35 -3.05 -25.99
N ARG A 579 1.93 -2.22 -25.10
CA ARG A 579 3.32 -2.38 -24.61
C ARG A 579 3.47 -3.72 -23.89
N ASP A 580 2.69 -3.94 -22.85
CA ASP A 580 2.79 -5.11 -21.96
C ASP A 580 2.65 -6.43 -22.77
N ALA A 581 1.69 -6.48 -23.70
CA ALA A 581 1.49 -7.63 -24.58
C ALA A 581 2.54 -7.76 -25.70
N THR A 582 3.36 -6.74 -25.95
CA THR A 582 4.51 -6.80 -26.87
C THR A 582 5.78 -7.23 -26.12
N GLU A 583 5.95 -6.79 -24.88
CA GLU A 583 7.02 -7.23 -23.98
C GLU A 583 6.89 -8.72 -23.65
N GLU A 584 5.71 -9.21 -23.24
CA GLU A 584 5.50 -10.65 -22.99
C GLU A 584 5.77 -11.52 -24.25
N ARG A 585 5.44 -11.03 -25.45
CA ARG A 585 5.80 -11.71 -26.73
C ARG A 585 7.30 -11.70 -27.00
N ALA A 586 7.97 -10.57 -26.79
CA ALA A 586 9.41 -10.46 -26.96
C ALA A 586 10.17 -11.35 -25.97
N PHE A 587 9.72 -11.39 -24.72
CA PHE A 587 10.23 -12.28 -23.68
C PHE A 587 10.07 -13.75 -24.06
N ALA A 588 8.87 -14.15 -24.52
CA ALA A 588 8.62 -15.51 -24.99
C ALA A 588 9.47 -15.88 -26.23
N LEU A 589 9.80 -14.93 -27.11
CA LEU A 589 10.67 -15.17 -28.27
C LEU A 589 12.17 -15.29 -27.91
N VAL A 590 12.65 -14.57 -26.89
CA VAL A 590 14.06 -14.59 -26.46
C VAL A 590 14.33 -15.71 -25.46
N TYR A 591 13.48 -15.86 -24.44
CA TYR A 591 13.69 -16.78 -23.32
C TYR A 591 12.77 -18.01 -23.34
N GLY A 592 11.74 -18.06 -24.20
CA GLY A 592 10.86 -19.22 -24.31
C GLY A 592 11.56 -20.48 -24.83
N ALA A 593 10.89 -21.64 -24.69
CA ALA A 593 11.40 -22.89 -25.26
C ALA A 593 11.34 -22.83 -26.79
N ALA A 594 12.47 -23.11 -27.46
CA ALA A 594 12.48 -23.24 -28.92
C ALA A 594 11.56 -24.41 -29.35
N PRO A 595 10.65 -24.23 -30.31
CA PRO A 595 9.70 -25.27 -30.73
C PRO A 595 10.43 -26.36 -31.56
N GLY A 596 11.19 -27.22 -30.89
CA GLY A 596 12.13 -28.12 -31.56
C GLY A 596 12.88 -29.15 -30.72
N LYS A 597 12.53 -29.37 -29.44
CA LYS A 597 12.99 -30.56 -28.68
C LYS A 597 11.87 -31.15 -27.84
N ALA A 598 11.11 -32.06 -28.44
CA ALA A 598 10.38 -33.06 -27.66
C ALA A 598 11.41 -33.92 -26.91
N ALA A 599 11.22 -34.13 -25.61
CA ALA A 599 12.02 -35.09 -24.87
C ALA A 599 11.69 -36.50 -25.36
N THR A 600 12.66 -37.18 -25.97
CA THR A 600 12.60 -38.64 -26.14
C THR A 600 12.74 -39.29 -24.78
N VAL A 601 11.78 -40.16 -24.46
CA VAL A 601 11.65 -40.94 -23.22
C VAL A 601 12.83 -41.88 -23.01
#